data_AF-A0A7J3ZN92-F1
#
_entry.id   AF-A0A7J3ZN92-F1
#
_cell.length_a   1.000
_cell.length_b   1.000
_cell.length_c   1.000
_cell.angle_alpha   90.00
_cell.angle_beta   90.00
_cell.angle_gamma   90.00
#
_symmetry.space_group_name_H-M   'P 1'
#
loop_
_entity.id
_entity.type
_entity.pdbx_description
1 polymer ?
#
loop_
_entity_poly.entity_id
_entity_poly.type
_entity_poly.pdbx_seq_one_letter_code
_entity_poly.pdbx_strand_id
1 'polypeptide(L)' 'MDPSIGRIAFNIGVLLVFLALIPLPFLDFNSAEFIVDVIALTVSLAFLLFISYDVRKQASQK' A
#
# COMPACT_ATOMS: atom_id res chain seq x y z
N MET A 1 14.98 -5.54 -9.26
CA MET A 1 14.74 -4.10 -9.51
C MET A 1 16.00 -3.34 -9.11
N ASP A 2 16.25 -2.15 -9.64
CA ASP A 2 17.23 -1.29 -8.96
C ASP A 2 16.75 -1.09 -7.50
N PRO A 3 17.61 -1.31 -6.47
CA PRO A 3 17.21 -1.16 -5.07
C PRO A 3 16.57 0.20 -4.75
N SER A 4 16.90 1.24 -5.52
CA SER A 4 16.29 2.57 -5.40
C SER A 4 14.82 2.58 -5.83
N ILE A 5 14.45 1.87 -6.90
CA ILE A 5 13.07 1.78 -7.40
C ILE A 5 12.19 1.07 -6.37
N GLY A 6 12.66 -0.01 -5.77
CA GLY A 6 11.93 -0.72 -4.71
C GLY A 6 11.66 0.15 -3.48
N ARG A 7 12.65 0.98 -3.08
CA ARG A 7 12.49 1.96 -1.99
C ARG A 7 11.46 3.04 -2.31
N ILE A 8 11.50 3.60 -3.52
CA ILE A 8 10.55 4.62 -3.95
C ILE A 8 9.13 4.03 -4.00
N ALA A 9 8.97 2.86 -4.61
CA ALA A 9 7.68 2.17 -4.70
C ALA A 9 7.11 1.84 -3.31
N PHE A 10 7.96 1.44 -2.36
CA PHE A 10 7.54 1.21 -0.97
C PHE A 10 7.06 2.50 -0.29
N ASN A 11 7.82 3.59 -0.40
CA ASN A 11 7.42 4.88 0.19
C ASN A 11 6.10 5.40 -0.42
N ILE A 12 5.91 5.25 -1.73
CA ILE A 12 4.66 5.61 -2.42
C ILE A 12 3.52 4.71 -1.91
N GLY A 13 3.73 3.40 -1.80
CA GLY A 13 2.73 2.47 -1.27
C GLY A 13 2.31 2.81 0.16
N VAL A 14 3.27 3.17 1.02
CA VAL A 14 3.00 3.60 2.40
C VAL A 14 2.17 4.88 2.39
N LEU A 15 2.54 5.86 1.56
CA LEU A 15 1.79 7.10 1.41
C LEU A 15 0.34 6.83 0.98
N LEU A 16 0.12 5.92 0.02
CA LEU A 16 -1.22 5.54 -0.46
C LEU A 16 -2.05 4.90 0.65
N VAL A 17 -1.47 4.01 1.47
CA VAL A 17 -2.17 3.41 2.61
C VAL A 17 -2.54 4.48 3.64
N PHE A 18 -1.63 5.41 3.95
CA PHE A 18 -1.94 6.52 4.84
C PHE A 18 -3.06 7.41 4.31
N LEU A 19 -3.05 7.73 3.02
CA LEU A 19 -4.10 8.52 2.38
C LEU A 19 -5.45 7.80 2.38
N ALA A 20 -5.47 6.49 2.19
CA ALA A 20 -6.69 5.67 2.27
C ALA A 20 -7.19 5.45 3.71
N LEU A 21 -6.33 5.59 4.73
CA LEU A 21 -6.75 5.52 6.14
C LEU A 21 -7.47 6.79 6.62
N ILE A 22 -7.16 7.95 6.02
CA ILE A 22 -7.71 9.24 6.44
C ILE A 22 -9.23 9.30 6.27
N PRO A 23 -9.85 8.95 5.11
CA PRO A 23 -11.29 9.08 4.92
C PRO A 23 -12.10 8.00 5.64
N LEU A 24 -11.51 6.84 5.93
CA LEU A 24 -12.14 5.69 6.59
C LEU A 24 -12.97 6.01 7.86
N PRO A 25 -12.50 6.83 8.83
CA PRO A 25 -13.30 7.23 9.99
C PRO A 25 -14.37 8.30 9.70
N PHE A 26 -14.32 8.97 8.56
CA PHE A 26 -15.29 10.01 8.17
C PHE A 26 -16.38 9.49 7.23
N LEU A 27 -16.20 8.28 6.68
CA LEU A 27 -17.12 7.66 5.73
C LEU A 27 -18.22 6.86 6.44
N ASP A 28 -19.44 7.00 5.94
CA ASP A 28 -20.56 6.16 6.37
C ASP A 28 -20.33 4.71 5.95
N PHE A 29 -20.44 3.77 6.89
CA PHE A 29 -20.23 2.34 6.65
C PHE A 29 -21.14 1.73 5.55
N ASN A 30 -22.30 2.35 5.29
CA ASN A 30 -23.24 1.92 4.25
C ASN A 30 -23.06 2.67 2.91
N SER A 31 -22.08 3.58 2.80
CA SER A 31 -21.78 4.26 1.53
C SER A 31 -20.94 3.38 0.61
N ALA A 32 -21.17 3.51 -0.71
CA ALA A 32 -20.32 2.91 -1.73
C ALA A 32 -18.86 3.39 -1.61
N GLU A 33 -18.65 4.61 -1.13
CA GLU A 33 -17.33 5.20 -0.93
C GLU A 33 -16.52 4.42 0.11
N PHE A 34 -17.15 4.00 1.21
CA PHE A 34 -16.49 3.17 2.23
C PHE A 34 -16.02 1.82 1.66
N ILE A 35 -16.87 1.17 0.86
CA ILE A 35 -16.54 -0.11 0.24
C ILE A 35 -15.36 0.05 -0.73
N VAL A 36 -15.38 1.09 -1.56
CA VAL A 36 -14.31 1.38 -2.52
C VAL A 36 -13.00 1.69 -1.78
N ASP A 37 -13.06 2.46 -0.71
CA ASP A 37 -11.89 2.82 0.09
C ASP A 37 -11.28 1.60 0.80
N VAL A 38 -12.10 0.70 1.34
CA VAL A 38 -11.65 -0.58 1.91
C VAL A 38 -10.97 -1.46 0.85
N ILE A 39 -11.52 -1.52 -0.37
CA ILE A 39 -10.90 -2.25 -1.48
C ILE A 39 -9.56 -1.62 -1.85
N ALA A 40 -9.51 -0.29 -1.99
CA ALA A 40 -8.28 0.44 -2.30
C ALA A 40 -7.20 0.21 -1.24
N LEU A 41 -7.59 0.22 0.04
CA LEU A 41 -6.70 -0.06 1.17
C LEU A 41 -6.16 -1.50 1.12
N THR A 42 -7.03 -2.47 0.83
CA THR A 42 -6.66 -3.89 0.71
C THR A 42 -5.67 -4.12 -0.43
N VAL A 43 -5.91 -3.51 -1.61
CA VAL A 43 -5.01 -3.59 -2.76
C VAL A 43 -3.67 -2.92 -2.46
N SER A 44 -3.69 -1.76 -1.80
CA SER A 44 -2.48 -1.03 -1.43
C SER A 44 -1.61 -1.81 -0.44
N LEU A 45 -2.23 -2.50 0.53
CA LEU A 45 -1.54 -3.41 1.45
C LEU A 45 -0.94 -4.61 0.73
N ALA A 46 -1.69 -5.24 -0.17
CA ALA A 46 -1.18 -6.36 -0.97
C ALA A 46 0.01 -5.93 -1.84
N PHE A 47 -0.06 -4.75 -2.46
CA PHE A 47 1.04 -4.16 -3.21
C PHE A 47 2.27 -3.91 -2.33
N LEU A 48 2.08 -3.33 -1.14
CA LEU A 48 3.18 -3.12 -0.18
C LEU A 48 3.83 -4.42 0.25
N LEU A 49 3.05 -5.45 0.56
CA LEU A 49 3.59 -6.77 0.91
C LEU A 49 4.41 -7.37 -0.22
N PHE A 50 3.93 -7.25 -1.46
CA PHE A 50 4.64 -7.72 -2.64
C PHE A 50 5.98 -6.99 -2.83
N ILE A 51 5.96 -5.65 -2.80
CA ILE A 51 7.18 -4.83 -2.93
C ILE A 51 8.13 -5.11 -1.77
N SER A 52 7.63 -5.20 -0.55
CA SER A 52 8.45 -5.46 0.64
C SER A 52 9.08 -6.85 0.58
N TYR A 53 8.38 -7.85 0.05
CA TYR A 53 8.92 -9.18 -0.20
C TYR A 53 10.00 -9.15 -1.28
N ASP A 54 9.76 -8.46 -2.40
CA ASP A 54 10.71 -8.32 -3.49
C ASP A 54 12.00 -7.61 -3.05
N VAL A 55 11.88 -6.49 -2.33
CA VAL A 55 13.03 -5.77 -1.74
C VAL A 55 13.79 -6.65 -0.76
N ARG A 56 13.10 -7.39 0.11
CA ARG A 56 13.75 -8.29 1.09
C ARG A 56 14.49 -9.43 0.40
N LYS A 57 13.91 -10.02 -0.65
CA LYS A 57 14.54 -11.07 -1.46
C LYS A 57 15.82 -10.56 -2.12
N GLN A 58 15.79 -9.34 -2.65
CA GLN A 58 16.96 -8.72 -3.28
C GLN A 58 18.06 -8.34 -2.27
N ALA A 59 17.68 -7.89 -1.06
CA ALA A 59 18.62 -7.61 0.01
C ALA A 59 19.31 -8.88 0.55
N SER A 60 18.64 -10.03 0.49
CA SER A 60 19.19 -11.33 0.93
C SER A 60 20.07 -12.02 -0.12
N GLN A 61 20.06 -11.57 -1.38
CA GLN A 61 20.90 -12.12 -2.46
C GLN A 61 22.24 -11.38 -2.63
N LYS A 62 22.52 -10.39 -1.78
CA LYS A 62 23.77 -9.63 -1.75
C LYS A 62 24.58 -10.00 -0.52
#